data_AF-A0A1V2LDS9-F1
#
_entry.id   AF-A0A1V2LDS9-F1
#
_cell.length_a   1.000
_cell.length_b   1.000
_cell.length_c   1.000
_cell.angle_alpha   90.00
_cell.angle_beta   90.00
_cell.angle_gamma   90.00
#
_symmetry.space_group_name_H-M   'P 1'
#
loop_
_entity.id
_entity.type
_entity.pdbx_description
1 polymer ?
#
loop_
_entity_poly.entity_id
_entity_poly.type
_entity_poly.pdbx_seq_one_letter_code
_entity_poly.pdbx_strand_id
1 'polypeptide(L)' 'MIEVLVNDRVGKKVRVKALEDDLVGDFKKLLAVQIGTSYEKIVLKKGIQ' A
#
# COMPACT_ATOMS: atom_id res chain seq x y z
N MET A 1 -12.95 -2.30 -8.27
CA MET A 1 -11.50 -2.62 -8.13
C MET A 1 -10.74 -1.32 -8.28
N ILE A 2 -10.06 -0.91 -7.23
CA ILE A 2 -9.39 0.38 -7.16
C ILE A 2 -7.89 0.21 -7.39
N GLU A 3 -7.27 1.24 -7.94
CA GLU A 3 -5.83 1.34 -8.04
C GLU A 3 -5.33 2.39 -7.06
N VAL A 4 -4.48 1.98 -6.13
CA VAL A 4 -3.90 2.86 -5.11
C VAL A 4 -2.43 3.07 -5.41
N LEU A 5 -2.04 4.33 -5.53
CA LEU A 5 -0.64 4.74 -5.63
C LEU A 5 -0.06 4.94 -4.23
N VAL A 6 0.99 4.19 -3.91
CA VAL A 6 1.71 4.29 -2.64
C VAL A 6 3.12 4.80 -2.90
N ASN A 7 3.49 5.87 -2.19
CA ASN A 7 4.83 6.45 -2.24
C ASN A 7 5.62 6.02 -1.00
N ASP A 8 6.84 5.56 -1.21
CA ASP A 8 7.81 5.35 -0.13
C ASP A 8 8.54 6.66 0.21
N ARG A 9 9.23 6.69 1.36
CA ARG A 9 10.01 7.83 1.85
C ARG A 9 11.14 8.26 0.91
N VAL A 10 11.63 7.33 0.10
CA VAL A 10 12.70 7.55 -0.89
C VAL A 10 12.10 7.96 -2.26
N GLY A 11 10.78 8.12 -2.38
CA GLY A 11 10.12 8.57 -3.61
C GLY A 11 9.81 7.47 -4.62
N LYS A 12 10.05 6.20 -4.28
CA LYS A 12 9.56 5.06 -5.08
C LYS A 12 8.03 5.03 -5.05
N LYS A 13 7.42 4.95 -6.22
CA LYS A 13 5.95 4.83 -6.38
C LYS A 13 5.59 3.41 -6.77
N VAL A 14 4.65 2.83 -6.05
CA VAL A 14 4.13 1.49 -6.30
C VAL A 14 2.63 1.58 -6.54
N ARG A 15 2.14 0.87 -7.56
CA ARG A 15 0.70 0.76 -7.84
C ARG A 15 0.19 -0.58 -7.35
N VAL A 16 -0.78 -0.53 -6.46
CA VAL A 16 -1.45 -1.71 -5.92
C VAL A 16 -2.89 -1.72 -6.39
N LYS A 17 -3.33 -2.84 -6.96
CA LYS A 17 -4.74 -3.09 -7.23
C LYS A 17 -5.36 -3.74 -5.99
N ALA A 18 -6.44 -3.16 -5.50
CA ALA A 18 -7.20 -3.66 -4.36
C ALA A 18 -8.69 -3.72 -4.70
N LEU A 19 -9.44 -4.51 -3.95
CA LEU A 19 -10.89 -4.50 -4.01
C LEU A 19 -11.44 -3.31 -3.22
N GLU A 20 -12.68 -2.90 -3.50
CA GLU A 20 -13.32 -1.78 -2.81
C GLU A 20 -13.69 -2.13 -1.37
N ASP A 21 -13.91 -3.43 -1.11
CA ASP A 21 -14.28 -3.97 0.20
C ASP A 21 -13.07 -4.34 1.07
N ASP A 22 -11.85 -4.27 0.53
CA ASP A 22 -10.64 -4.63 1.26
C ASP A 22 -10.40 -3.65 2.43
N LEU A 23 -10.15 -4.20 3.62
CA LEU A 23 -9.78 -3.40 4.78
C LEU A 23 -8.32 -2.94 4.68
N VAL A 24 -7.97 -1.92 5.47
CA VAL A 24 -6.60 -1.36 5.52
C VAL A 24 -5.57 -2.44 5.88
N GLY A 25 -5.93 -3.40 6.73
CA GLY A 25 -5.07 -4.53 7.10
C GLY A 25 -4.73 -5.43 5.91
N ASP A 26 -5.71 -5.73 5.07
CA ASP A 26 -5.53 -6.58 3.89
C ASP A 26 -4.78 -5.83 2.80
N PHE A 27 -5.05 -4.53 2.64
CA PHE A 27 -4.25 -3.67 1.76
C PHE A 27 -2.76 -3.66 2.15
N LYS A 28 -2.43 -3.63 3.46
CA LYS A 28 -1.03 -3.72 3.91
C LYS A 28 -0.40 -5.06 3.55
N LYS A 29 -1.15 -6.18 3.59
CA LYS A 29 -0.64 -7.50 3.17
C LYS A 29 -0.36 -7.51 1.67
N LEU A 30 -1.26 -6.95 0.85
CA LEU A 30 -1.06 -6.82 -0.60
C LEU A 30 0.19 -5.98 -0.92
N LEU A 31 0.36 -4.85 -0.23
CA LEU A 31 1.54 -3.99 -0.37
C LEU A 31 2.83 -4.71 0.08
N ALA A 32 2.76 -5.49 1.16
CA ALA A 32 3.88 -6.25 1.70
C ALA A 32 4.45 -7.25 0.68
N VAL A 33 3.58 -7.92 -0.08
CA VAL A 33 4.00 -8.86 -1.14
C VAL A 33 4.77 -8.14 -2.25
N GLN A 34 4.38 -6.92 -2.62
CA GLN A 34 5.05 -6.17 -3.70
C GLN A 34 6.36 -5.51 -3.26
N ILE A 35 6.43 -4.96 -2.05
CA ILE A 35 7.60 -4.21 -1.55
C ILE A 35 8.59 -5.13 -0.80
N GLY A 36 8.17 -6.32 -0.38
CA GLY A 36 8.99 -7.27 0.38
C GLY A 36 9.20 -6.86 1.85
N THR A 37 8.37 -5.97 2.39
CA THR A 37 8.42 -5.53 3.79
C THR A 37 7.25 -6.12 4.55
N SER A 38 7.47 -6.64 5.77
CA SER A 38 6.38 -7.18 6.60
C SER A 38 5.29 -6.13 6.83
N TYR A 39 4.03 -6.54 6.66
CA TYR A 39 2.83 -5.69 6.76
C TYR A 39 2.72 -4.96 8.12
N GLU A 40 3.25 -5.54 9.18
CA GLU A 40 3.28 -4.97 10.53
C GLU A 40 4.14 -3.71 10.63
N LYS A 41 5.21 -3.64 9.82
CA LYS A 41 6.12 -2.49 9.78
C LYS A 41 5.63 -1.38 8.85
N ILE A 42 4.62 -1.66 8.04
CA ILE A 42 4.08 -0.71 7.06
C ILE A 42 3.15 0.26 7.80
N VAL A 43 3.56 1.52 7.87
CA VAL A 43 2.75 2.63 8.37
C VAL A 43 2.28 3.46 7.19
N LEU A 44 0.98 3.37 6.88
CA LEU A 44 0.34 4.16 5.85
C LEU A 44 -0.03 5.53 6.41
N LYS A 45 0.27 6.58 5.65
CA LYS A 45 -0.22 7.94 5.89
C LYS A 45 -0.97 8.40 4.65
N LYS A 46 -2.00 9.23 4.84
CA LYS A 46 -2.67 9.89 3.72
C LYS A 46 -1.63 10.70 2.94
N GLY A 47 -1.42 10.34 1.68
CA GLY A 47 -0.57 11.13 0.78
C GLY A 47 -1.20 12.50 0.55
N ILE A 48 -0.40 13.55 0.60
CA ILE A 48 -0.74 14.83 0.01
C ILE A 48 -0.23 14.75 -1.42
N GLN A 49 -1.14 14.85 -2.38
CA GLN A 49 -0.82 14.80 -3.81
C GLN A 49 -0.68 16.21 -4.37
#